data_AF-A0A381SDZ8-F1
#
_entry.id   AF-A0A381SDZ8-F1
#
_cell.length_a   1.000
_cell.length_b   1.000
_cell.length_c   1.000
_cell.angle_alpha   90.00
_cell.angle_beta   90.00
_cell.angle_gamma   90.00
#
_symmetry.space_group_name_H-M   'P 1'
#
loop_
_entity.id
_entity.type
_entity.pdbx_description
1 polymer ?
#
loop_
_entity_poly.entity_id
_entity_poly.type
_entity_poly.pdbx_seq_one_letter_code
_entity_poly.pdbx_strand_id
1 'polypeptide(L)' 'MKESEHEGKLLAAAIAAVLAEASKGEVLLPSSQRQGGSAWSRDHRRMVIGRRSLFRARTMRSTTR' A
#
# COMPACT_ATOMS: atom_id res chain seq x y z
N MET A 1 46.58 -1.97 10.52
CA MET A 1 45.80 -3.19 10.83
C MET A 1 44.57 -2.94 11.69
N LYS A 2 44.62 -2.09 12.74
CA LYS A 2 43.45 -1.80 13.59
C LYS A 2 42.33 -1.00 12.90
N GLU A 3 42.67 -0.04 12.05
CA GLU A 3 41.68 0.76 11.30
C GLU A 3 40.88 -0.10 10.31
N SER A 4 41.54 -0.98 9.56
CA SER A 4 40.87 -1.89 8.62
C SER A 4 39.93 -2.87 9.31
N GLU A 5 40.25 -3.31 10.52
CA GLU A 5 39.32 -4.13 11.32
C GLU A 5 38.12 -3.33 11.83
N HIS A 6 38.32 -2.05 12.17
CA HIS A 6 37.24 -1.17 12.60
C HIS A 6 36.28 -0.87 11.44
N GLU A 7 36.80 -0.55 10.26
CA GLU A 7 36.01 -0.36 9.04
C GLU A 7 35.25 -1.64 8.66
N GLY A 8 35.89 -2.80 8.76
CA GLY A 8 35.23 -4.09 8.52
C GLY A 8 34.06 -4.35 9.47
N LYS A 9 34.20 -3.98 10.75
CA LYS A 9 33.11 -4.08 11.74
C LYS A 9 31.96 -3.11 11.44
N LEU A 10 32.28 -1.88 11.02
CA LEU A 10 31.27 -0.89 10.62
C LEU A 10 30.51 -1.34 9.37
N LEU A 11 31.20 -1.90 8.37
CA LEU A 11 30.58 -2.46 7.18
C LEU A 11 29.65 -3.63 7.52
N ALA A 12 30.11 -4.57 8.37
CA ALA A 12 29.30 -5.69 8.81
C ALA A 12 28.04 -5.23 9.57
N ALA A 13 28.17 -4.22 10.43
CA ALA A 13 27.04 -3.63 11.15
C ALA A 13 26.03 -2.96 10.19
N ALA A 14 26.52 -2.22 9.18
CA ALA A 14 25.68 -1.59 8.17
C ALA A 14 24.91 -2.63 7.35
N ILE A 15 25.57 -3.70 6.90
CA ILE A 15 24.93 -4.81 6.17
C ILE A 15 23.85 -5.47 7.03
N ALA A 16 24.17 -5.78 8.30
CA ALA A 16 23.22 -6.40 9.23
C ALA A 16 21.98 -5.51 9.46
N ALA A 17 22.17 -4.19 9.56
CA ALA A 17 21.06 -3.25 9.74
C ALA A 17 20.12 -3.22 8.52
N VAL A 18 20.67 -3.20 7.30
CA VAL A 18 19.88 -3.25 6.06
C VAL A 18 19.11 -4.56 5.95
N LEU A 19 19.76 -5.69 6.22
CA LEU A 19 19.10 -7.00 6.19
C LEU A 19 18.00 -7.11 7.25
N ALA A 20 18.24 -6.58 8.46
CA ALA A 20 17.25 -6.57 9.53
C ALA A 20 16.03 -5.72 9.15
N GLU A 21 16.23 -4.56 8.54
CA GLU A 21 15.13 -3.70 8.07
C GLU A 21 14.37 -4.34 6.91
N ALA A 22 15.07 -4.88 5.92
CA ALA A 22 14.47 -5.59 4.80
C ALA A 22 13.71 -6.86 5.23
N SER A 23 14.18 -7.56 6.27
CA SER A 23 13.54 -8.76 6.82
C SER A 23 12.17 -8.49 7.47
N LYS A 24 11.91 -7.25 7.88
CA LYS A 24 10.57 -6.84 8.35
C LYS A 24 9.53 -6.84 7.22
N GLY A 25 10.00 -7.00 5.98
CA GLY A 25 9.21 -6.94 4.76
C GLY A 25 8.85 -5.49 4.45
N GLU A 26 8.90 -5.11 3.17
CA GLU A 26 8.04 -4.01 2.75
C GLU A 26 6.61 -4.48 3.02
N VAL A 27 6.02 -3.96 4.10
CA VAL A 27 4.61 -4.22 4.37
C VAL A 27 3.90 -3.66 3.14
N LEU A 28 3.41 -4.56 2.28
CA LEU A 28 2.49 -4.22 1.19
C LEU A 28 1.19 -3.77 1.84
N LEU A 29 1.24 -2.60 2.46
CA LEU A 29 0.08 -1.93 3.00
C LEU A 29 -0.80 -1.66 1.78
N PRO A 30 -2.09 -2.02 1.85
CA PRO A 30 -3.03 -1.56 0.85
C PRO A 30 -2.84 -0.06 0.69
N SER A 31 -2.73 0.43 -0.55
CA SER A 31 -2.69 1.87 -0.78
C SER A 31 -3.84 2.53 -0.01
N SER A 32 -3.67 3.77 0.45
CA SER A 32 -4.69 4.47 1.25
C SER A 32 -6.10 4.40 0.63
N GLN A 33 -6.15 4.37 -0.71
CA GLN A 33 -7.35 4.21 -1.51
C GLN A 33 -8.04 2.84 -1.36
N ARG A 34 -7.33 1.78 -0.99
CA ARG A 34 -7.83 0.42 -0.76
C ARG A 34 -8.27 0.17 0.69
N GLN A 35 -8.09 1.13 1.59
CA GLN A 35 -8.59 0.98 2.95
C GLN A 35 -10.12 0.82 2.98
N GLY A 36 -10.59 -0.01 3.91
CA GLY A 36 -12.02 -0.23 4.13
C GLY A 36 -12.72 1.10 4.42
N GLY A 37 -13.82 1.38 3.71
CA GLY A 37 -14.60 2.60 3.88
C GLY A 37 -14.27 3.74 2.93
N SER A 38 -13.14 3.67 2.21
CA SER A 38 -12.83 4.62 1.13
C SER A 38 -13.92 4.60 0.04
N ALA A 39 -14.03 5.68 -0.73
CA ALA A 39 -14.97 5.76 -1.85
C ALA A 39 -14.75 4.61 -2.85
N TRP A 40 -13.48 4.29 -3.16
CA TRP A 40 -13.11 3.17 -4.02
C TRP A 40 -13.50 1.81 -3.42
N SER A 41 -13.21 1.57 -2.13
CA SER A 41 -13.52 0.30 -1.46
C SER A 41 -15.03 0.02 -1.43
N ARG A 42 -15.83 1.07 -1.14
CA ARG A 42 -17.30 1.00 -1.16
C ARG A 42 -17.84 0.78 -2.56
N ASP A 43 -17.27 1.45 -3.56
CA ASP A 43 -17.69 1.32 -4.96
C ASP A 43 -17.35 -0.06 -5.53
N HIS A 44 -16.13 -0.53 -5.28
CA HIS A 44 -15.65 -1.84 -5.68
C HIS A 44 -16.52 -2.95 -5.08
N ARG A 45 -16.82 -2.89 -3.78
CA ARG A 45 -17.71 -3.88 -3.13
C ARG A 45 -19.08 -3.91 -3.78
N ARG A 46 -19.65 -2.76 -4.15
CA ARG A 46 -20.92 -2.68 -4.88
C ARG A 46 -20.83 -3.37 -6.24
N MET A 47 -19.78 -3.10 -7.01
CA MET A 47 -19.60 -3.72 -8.33
C MET A 47 -19.44 -5.24 -8.25
N VAL A 48 -18.70 -5.75 -7.26
CA VAL A 48 -18.52 -7.21 -7.05
C VAL A 48 -19.86 -7.92 -6.79
N ILE A 49 -20.78 -7.29 -6.06
CA ILE A 49 -22.12 -7.85 -5.81
C ILE A 49 -23.15 -7.50 -6.91
N GLY A 50 -22.68 -7.05 -8.08
CA GLY A 50 -23.53 -6.70 -9.22
C GLY A 50 -24.29 -5.37 -9.09
N ARG A 51 -24.00 -4.55 -8.08
CA ARG A 51 -24.57 -3.21 -7.94
C ARG A 51 -23.76 -2.19 -8.76
N ARG A 52 -24.47 -1.16 -9.23
CA ARG A 52 -23.85 -0.07 -10.01
C ARG A 52 -22.91 0.81 -9.17
N SER A 53 -21.87 1.32 -9.84
CA SER A 53 -20.91 2.28 -9.29
C SER A 53 -21.62 3.58 -8.84
N LEU A 54 -21.28 4.09 -7.66
CA LEU A 54 -21.75 5.33 -7.08
C LEU A 54 -21.32 6.56 -7.90
N PHE A 55 -20.15 6.49 -8.53
CA PHE A 55 -19.68 7.57 -9.41
C PHE A 55 -20.59 7.70 -10.64
N ARG A 56 -20.97 6.57 -11.24
CA ARG A 56 -21.87 6.51 -12.41
C ARG A 56 -23.37 6.59 -12.05
N ALA A 57 -23.73 6.36 -10.78
CA ALA A 57 -25.13 6.40 -10.34
C ALA A 57 -25.72 7.82 -10.34
N ARG A 58 -24.88 8.86 -10.19
CA ARG A 58 -25.31 10.27 -10.18
C ARG A 58 -25.56 10.81 -11.58
N THR A 59 -24.87 10.30 -12.61
CA THR A 59 -24.93 10.83 -13.98
C THR A 59 -26.17 10.41 -14.78
N MET A 60 -27.02 9.51 -14.26
CA MET A 60 -28.29 9.13 -14.90
C MET A 60 -29.53 9.80 -14.30
N ARG A 61 -29.37 10.70 -13.32
CA ARG A 61 -30.54 11.35 -12.70
C ARG A 61 -30.96 12.60 -13.48
N SER A 62 -31.40 12.39 -14.73
CA SER A 62 -32.42 13.18 -15.44
C SER A 62 -32.68 12.54 -16.81
N THR A 63 -33.63 11.61 -16.89
CA THR A 63 -34.50 11.59 -18.06
C THR A 63 -35.86 12.03 -17.55
N THR A 64 -36.20 13.29 -17.83
CA THR A 64 -37.55 13.79 -17.62
C THR A 64 -38.46 12.98 -18.54
N ARG A 65 -39.44 12.27 -17.96
CA ARG A 65 -40.55 11.68 -18.71
C ARG A 65 -41.78 12.54 -18.46
#